data_AF-A0A6N2DVD9-F1
#
_entry.id   AF-A0A6N2DVD9-F1
#
_cell.length_a   1.000
_cell.length_b   1.000
_cell.length_c   1.000
_cell.angle_alpha   90.00
_cell.angle_beta   90.00
_cell.angle_gamma   90.00
#
_symmetry.space_group_name_H-M   'P 1'
#
loop_
_entity.id
_entity.type
_entity.pdbx_description
1 polymer ?
#
loop_
_entity_poly.entity_id
_entity_poly.type
_entity_poly.pdbx_seq_one_letter_code
_entity_poly.pdbx_strand_id
1 'polypeptide(L)'
;MPATGCRSGDVDTVPPSDERETSCVPCTHGQPHHRRVTPELSQRFGDGDPDAGRTGASPPLSLDPTDDAVGWVHTHLGHLTCDGPGRPGGIRGGERSARAALAGFDVAGYAARRNEVLPVSRRGASGLSPYIRHGLLTLPEMWTTVADGPTRDRRKFRDELLWQEYARHLYARVGRALGDDLRYTAAPTANAPDDPWAGDLACVRFAVDELETDGWLVNQTRMWLASHWSVRHGADWRAGEDRFFRHLLDGSRAANRAGWQWTTGRVNGSAYGFSRRQVERRAPGLCDSCAHRHRCPIEQWPDDPRLDRAGADTADTDLSGAPDAGPDEPELDASVPPATAVWLTAESLGDSDPALVAHPDLPAVFVFDEPLLARLRLATKRLVFLTECLADLAERRSVEVYLGDPVEVLAGRALATTHSPVPGGARRRGALTIAALHPWPWLRRPTNGPIGSFSAWRRGLESAQALTV
;
A
#
# COMPACT_ATOMS: atom_id res chain seq x y z
N MET A 1 -50.42 37.67 -32.66
CA MET A 1 -49.98 38.18 -33.97
C MET A 1 -48.52 37.83 -34.15
N PRO A 2 -48.26 36.82 -34.99
CA PRO A 2 -46.97 36.28 -35.37
C PRO A 2 -46.58 36.84 -36.76
N ALA A 3 -45.76 36.07 -37.49
CA ALA A 3 -45.37 36.17 -38.91
C ALA A 3 -43.88 36.57 -39.02
N THR A 4 -43.03 35.92 -39.81
CA THR A 4 -43.15 34.89 -40.87
C THR A 4 -41.68 34.56 -41.22
N GLY A 5 -41.25 33.35 -41.51
CA GLY A 5 -41.72 32.46 -42.59
C GLY A 5 -40.50 32.16 -43.48
N CYS A 6 -40.15 30.87 -43.64
CA CYS A 6 -40.26 30.11 -44.91
C CYS A 6 -39.03 30.29 -45.83
N ARG A 7 -38.54 29.31 -46.61
CA ARG A 7 -38.85 27.91 -46.94
C ARG A 7 -37.75 27.48 -47.95
N SER A 8 -37.14 26.31 -47.82
CA SER A 8 -37.42 25.02 -48.52
C SER A 8 -36.80 24.83 -49.91
N GLY A 9 -36.26 23.62 -50.11
CA GLY A 9 -36.30 22.85 -51.36
C GLY A 9 -34.94 22.73 -52.06
N ASP A 10 -34.58 21.63 -52.72
CA ASP A 10 -35.15 20.28 -52.86
C ASP A 10 -34.14 19.53 -53.80
N VAL A 11 -33.83 18.26 -53.53
CA VAL A 11 -34.14 17.07 -54.36
C VAL A 11 -33.08 16.65 -55.40
N ASP A 12 -32.61 15.42 -55.16
CA ASP A 12 -32.24 14.31 -56.05
C ASP A 12 -31.28 14.47 -57.24
N THR A 13 -30.32 13.52 -57.32
CA THR A 13 -30.23 12.61 -58.49
C THR A 13 -29.27 11.44 -58.23
N VAL A 14 -29.85 10.23 -58.25
CA VAL A 14 -29.23 8.92 -58.54
C VAL A 14 -29.34 8.69 -60.06
N PRO A 15 -28.41 7.98 -60.76
CA PRO A 15 -28.69 6.59 -61.21
C PRO A 15 -27.38 5.72 -61.35
N PRO A 16 -27.36 4.52 -61.97
CA PRO A 16 -27.32 3.24 -61.23
C PRO A 16 -26.27 2.20 -61.74
N SER A 17 -26.27 1.03 -61.08
CA SER A 17 -26.00 -0.35 -61.59
C SER A 17 -24.68 -0.67 -62.33
N ASP A 18 -23.88 -1.62 -61.83
CA ASP A 18 -24.06 -3.02 -62.25
C ASP A 18 -23.29 -4.04 -61.38
N GLU A 19 -23.86 -5.23 -61.33
CA GLU A 19 -23.57 -6.36 -60.46
C GLU A 19 -22.34 -7.19 -60.91
N ARG A 20 -21.68 -7.85 -59.96
CA ARG A 20 -21.38 -9.30 -60.04
C ARG A 20 -20.91 -9.86 -58.70
N GLU A 21 -21.74 -10.78 -58.21
CA GLU A 21 -21.54 -11.64 -57.05
C GLU A 21 -20.38 -12.61 -57.22
N THR A 22 -19.70 -12.96 -56.11
CA THR A 22 -19.57 -14.38 -55.72
C THR A 22 -19.22 -14.53 -54.22
N SER A 23 -20.21 -15.03 -53.48
CA SER A 23 -20.14 -16.08 -52.44
C SER A 23 -19.40 -15.88 -51.09
N CYS A 24 -20.21 -15.57 -50.06
CA CYS A 24 -20.48 -16.33 -48.82
C CYS A 24 -19.30 -16.71 -47.88
N VAL A 25 -19.34 -16.50 -46.55
CA VAL A 25 -20.33 -16.95 -45.53
C VAL A 25 -20.31 -16.01 -44.30
N PRO A 26 -21.44 -15.70 -43.62
CA PRO A 26 -21.50 -14.79 -42.46
C PRO A 26 -21.56 -15.52 -41.11
N CYS A 27 -20.82 -15.01 -40.12
CA CYS A 27 -20.98 -15.37 -38.70
C CYS A 27 -21.95 -14.39 -38.02
N THR A 28 -23.07 -14.91 -37.52
CA THR A 28 -24.09 -14.18 -36.75
C THR A 28 -23.89 -14.32 -35.23
N HIS A 29 -23.95 -13.17 -34.55
CA HIS A 29 -24.63 -12.89 -33.26
C HIS A 29 -24.57 -13.91 -32.09
N GLY A 30 -24.07 -13.44 -30.94
CA GLY A 30 -24.33 -14.05 -29.63
C GLY A 30 -24.24 -13.03 -28.49
N GLN A 31 -25.38 -12.66 -27.92
CA GLN A 31 -25.52 -11.90 -26.67
C GLN A 31 -25.13 -12.76 -25.43
N PRO A 32 -24.87 -12.12 -24.27
CA PRO A 32 -24.25 -12.80 -23.13
C PRO A 32 -25.28 -13.54 -22.26
N HIS A 33 -25.05 -14.83 -22.03
CA HIS A 33 -25.78 -15.61 -21.03
C HIS A 33 -24.96 -15.75 -19.74
N HIS A 34 -25.56 -15.29 -18.64
CA HIS A 34 -25.20 -15.68 -17.27
C HIS A 34 -25.09 -17.21 -17.16
N ARG A 35 -23.92 -17.73 -16.77
CA ARG A 35 -23.76 -19.12 -16.36
C ARG A 35 -23.19 -19.20 -14.96
N ARG A 36 -24.00 -19.82 -14.09
CA ARG A 36 -23.65 -20.27 -12.74
C ARG A 36 -22.49 -21.26 -12.81
N VAL A 37 -21.48 -21.04 -11.98
CA VAL A 37 -20.36 -21.97 -11.76
C VAL A 37 -20.87 -23.12 -10.90
N THR A 38 -20.64 -24.35 -11.35
CA THR A 38 -20.73 -25.58 -10.54
C THR A 38 -19.32 -26.16 -10.39
N PRO A 39 -19.00 -26.84 -9.26
CA PRO A 39 -17.63 -27.24 -8.94
C PRO A 39 -17.38 -28.71 -9.30
N GLU A 40 -16.44 -28.97 -10.22
CA GLU A 40 -15.85 -30.29 -10.40
C GLU A 40 -14.35 -30.15 -10.64
N LEU A 41 -13.58 -30.21 -9.56
CA LEU A 41 -12.18 -30.63 -9.58
C LEU A 41 -11.98 -31.54 -8.38
N SER A 42 -12.26 -32.82 -8.57
CA SER A 42 -11.81 -33.88 -7.70
C SER A 42 -11.16 -34.95 -8.56
N GLN A 43 -10.16 -35.62 -7.98
CA GLN A 43 -9.40 -36.74 -8.53
C GLN A 43 -8.14 -36.37 -9.34
N ARG A 44 -7.04 -36.16 -8.60
CA ARG A 44 -5.76 -36.88 -8.79
C ARG A 44 -4.86 -36.61 -7.58
N PHE A 45 -5.03 -37.39 -6.52
CA PHE A 45 -3.99 -37.64 -5.52
C PHE A 45 -3.92 -39.15 -5.31
N GLY A 46 -2.72 -39.70 -5.47
CA GLY A 46 -2.45 -41.11 -5.30
C GLY A 46 -2.59 -41.54 -3.85
N ASP A 47 -2.93 -42.81 -3.67
CA ASP A 47 -3.12 -43.48 -2.39
C ASP A 47 -1.91 -43.32 -1.47
N GLY A 48 -2.08 -42.49 -0.44
CA GLY A 48 -1.21 -42.36 0.72
C GLY A 48 -2.10 -42.25 1.95
N ASP A 49 -1.92 -43.19 2.86
CA ASP A 49 -2.56 -43.38 4.17
C ASP A 49 -3.04 -42.08 4.87
N PRO A 50 -4.34 -41.92 5.24
CA PRO A 50 -4.85 -40.68 5.82
C PRO A 50 -4.70 -40.54 7.35
N ASP A 51 -4.05 -41.47 8.05
CA ASP A 51 -4.06 -41.48 9.52
C ASP A 51 -2.66 -41.62 10.17
N ALA A 52 -1.74 -40.74 9.80
CA ALA A 52 -0.48 -40.55 10.52
C ALA A 52 -0.38 -39.08 11.00
N GLY A 53 -0.45 -38.90 12.32
CA GLY A 53 -0.55 -37.61 12.99
C GLY A 53 0.48 -36.56 12.54
N ARG A 54 -0.02 -35.44 12.03
CA ARG A 54 0.73 -34.19 11.88
C ARG A 54 0.32 -33.22 12.99
N THR A 55 0.81 -33.46 14.20
CA THR A 55 0.75 -32.50 15.32
C THR A 55 2.07 -31.77 15.52
N GLY A 56 2.93 -31.72 14.49
CA GLY A 56 4.17 -30.95 14.52
C GLY A 56 4.11 -29.79 13.53
N ALA A 57 4.32 -28.57 14.00
CA ALA A 57 4.60 -27.43 13.13
C ALA A 57 5.77 -27.77 12.19
N SER A 58 5.67 -27.36 10.92
CA SER A 58 6.77 -27.49 9.97
C SER A 58 8.06 -26.91 10.56
N PRO A 59 9.23 -27.53 10.32
CA PRO A 59 10.50 -27.00 10.82
C PRO A 59 10.74 -25.57 10.29
N PRO A 60 11.51 -24.75 11.01
CA PRO A 60 11.86 -23.42 10.54
C PRO A 60 12.61 -23.50 9.20
N LEU A 61 12.31 -22.57 8.31
CA LEU A 61 13.02 -22.37 7.06
C LEU A 61 14.43 -21.87 7.36
N SER A 62 15.43 -22.51 6.78
CA SER A 62 16.82 -22.04 6.85
C SER A 62 16.90 -20.70 6.13
N LEU A 63 17.25 -19.63 6.85
CA LEU A 63 17.65 -18.36 6.23
C LEU A 63 19.13 -18.45 5.90
N ASP A 64 19.45 -18.55 4.62
CA ASP A 64 20.83 -18.36 4.17
C ASP A 64 21.25 -16.89 4.34
N PRO A 65 22.56 -16.60 4.52
CA PRO A 65 23.05 -15.24 4.62
C PRO A 65 22.65 -14.39 3.40
N THR A 66 22.59 -13.08 3.60
CA THR A 66 21.83 -12.08 2.82
C THR A 66 22.11 -11.97 1.30
N ASP A 67 22.94 -12.82 0.71
CA ASP A 67 23.45 -12.70 -0.65
C ASP A 67 22.53 -13.33 -1.72
N ASP A 68 21.61 -14.23 -1.37
CA ASP A 68 20.62 -14.81 -2.32
C ASP A 68 19.16 -14.79 -1.80
N ALA A 69 18.71 -13.64 -1.31
CA ALA A 69 17.31 -13.46 -0.89
C ALA A 69 16.31 -13.71 -2.05
N VAL A 70 16.71 -13.48 -3.30
CA VAL A 70 15.86 -13.70 -4.48
C VAL A 70 15.65 -15.19 -4.72
N GLY A 71 16.73 -15.99 -4.76
CA GLY A 71 16.66 -17.44 -4.90
C GLY A 71 15.93 -18.10 -3.74
N TRP A 72 16.14 -17.60 -2.52
CA TRP A 72 15.40 -18.04 -1.34
C TRP A 72 13.89 -17.80 -1.47
N VAL A 73 13.48 -16.57 -1.81
CA VAL A 73 12.06 -16.24 -2.02
C VAL A 73 11.46 -17.07 -3.14
N HIS A 74 12.17 -17.23 -4.26
CA HIS A 74 11.70 -18.06 -5.36
C HIS A 74 11.42 -19.50 -4.90
N THR A 75 12.34 -20.07 -4.13
CA THR A 75 12.26 -21.47 -3.64
C THR A 75 11.13 -21.65 -2.62
N HIS A 76 11.03 -20.75 -1.64
CA HIS A 76 10.14 -20.95 -0.48
C HIS A 76 8.78 -20.24 -0.62
N LEU A 77 8.72 -19.12 -1.33
CA LEU A 77 7.56 -18.23 -1.36
C LEU A 77 7.06 -17.91 -2.78
N GLY A 78 7.75 -18.34 -3.85
CA GLY A 78 7.42 -17.98 -5.23
C GLY A 78 6.03 -18.44 -5.69
N HIS A 79 5.49 -19.49 -5.08
CA HIS A 79 4.11 -19.92 -5.35
C HIS A 79 3.06 -18.92 -4.82
N LEU A 80 3.44 -17.97 -3.96
CA LEU A 80 2.57 -16.95 -3.35
C LEU A 80 2.69 -15.58 -4.04
N THR A 81 3.61 -15.39 -4.98
CA THR A 81 3.90 -14.07 -5.60
C THR A 81 3.03 -13.78 -6.83
N CYS A 82 2.73 -12.51 -7.13
CA CYS A 82 1.97 -12.17 -8.35
C CYS A 82 2.81 -12.16 -9.64
N ASP A 83 4.12 -12.03 -9.52
CA ASP A 83 5.11 -12.10 -10.59
C ASP A 83 5.98 -13.35 -10.36
N GLY A 84 6.40 -14.06 -11.42
CA GLY A 84 7.08 -15.37 -11.36
C GLY A 84 8.46 -15.34 -10.67
N PRO A 85 9.57 -15.78 -11.30
CA PRO A 85 10.90 -15.49 -10.76
C PRO A 85 11.12 -13.98 -10.88
N GLY A 86 10.72 -13.23 -9.86
CA GLY A 86 10.86 -11.78 -9.83
C GLY A 86 12.31 -11.34 -9.64
N ARG A 87 12.47 -10.04 -9.39
CA ARG A 87 13.77 -9.38 -9.14
C ARG A 87 13.74 -8.69 -7.77
N PRO A 88 14.88 -8.31 -7.18
CA PRO A 88 14.88 -7.46 -6.00
C PRO A 88 14.28 -6.07 -6.34
N GLY A 89 13.80 -5.36 -5.32
CA GLY A 89 13.35 -3.99 -5.47
C GLY A 89 14.52 -3.01 -5.63
N GLY A 90 14.21 -1.74 -5.89
CA GLY A 90 15.21 -0.67 -5.99
C GLY A 90 15.79 -0.24 -4.63
N ILE A 91 15.23 -0.75 -3.53
CA ILE A 91 15.68 -0.48 -2.16
C ILE A 91 15.84 -1.83 -1.45
N ARG A 92 17.04 -2.08 -0.93
CA ARG A 92 17.38 -3.29 -0.16
C ARG A 92 16.83 -3.22 1.26
N GLY A 93 16.30 -4.32 1.78
CA GLY A 93 15.87 -4.47 3.17
C GLY A 93 17.03 -4.65 4.16
N GLY A 94 16.71 -4.58 5.45
CA GLY A 94 17.67 -4.75 6.55
C GLY A 94 18.01 -3.47 7.31
N GLU A 95 18.37 -3.66 8.58
CA GLU A 95 18.72 -2.59 9.51
C GLU A 95 19.94 -1.83 8.97
N ARG A 96 20.98 -2.53 8.50
CA ARG A 96 22.18 -1.88 7.96
C ARG A 96 21.89 -1.01 6.75
N SER A 97 21.02 -1.48 5.84
CA SER A 97 20.57 -0.68 4.69
C SER A 97 19.76 0.54 5.13
N ALA A 98 18.92 0.40 6.15
CA ALA A 98 18.18 1.51 6.74
C ALA A 98 19.12 2.55 7.38
N ARG A 99 20.12 2.12 8.15
CA ARG A 99 21.12 3.00 8.80
C ARG A 99 22.00 3.70 7.77
N ALA A 100 22.43 3.01 6.72
CA ALA A 100 23.20 3.61 5.63
C ALA A 100 22.38 4.66 4.87
N ALA A 101 21.11 4.38 4.57
CA ALA A 101 20.20 5.33 3.94
C ALA A 101 19.95 6.55 4.83
N LEU A 102 19.80 6.36 6.15
CA LEU A 102 19.65 7.45 7.10
C LEU A 102 20.91 8.32 7.18
N ALA A 103 22.10 7.70 7.25
CA ALA A 103 23.37 8.43 7.30
C ALA A 103 23.62 9.28 6.04
N GLY A 104 23.12 8.84 4.89
CA GLY A 104 23.16 9.59 3.63
C GLY A 104 22.04 10.62 3.45
N PHE A 105 21.07 10.69 4.37
CA PHE A 105 19.92 11.57 4.23
C PHE A 105 20.20 12.98 4.80
N ASP A 106 20.10 13.99 3.92
CA ASP A 106 20.09 15.39 4.30
C ASP A 106 18.72 16.02 3.98
N VAL A 107 18.10 16.63 4.99
CA VAL A 107 16.80 17.30 4.85
C VAL A 107 16.92 18.62 4.06
N ALA A 108 18.11 19.20 3.89
CA ALA A 108 18.28 20.47 3.20
C ALA A 108 17.71 20.44 1.76
N GLY A 109 16.86 21.43 1.45
CA GLY A 109 16.17 21.52 0.16
C GLY A 109 15.03 20.52 -0.05
N TYR A 110 14.65 19.72 0.96
CA TYR A 110 13.53 18.78 0.90
C TYR A 110 12.22 19.46 0.46
N ALA A 111 11.89 20.62 1.04
CA ALA A 111 10.63 21.31 0.76
C ALA A 111 10.50 21.70 -0.73
N ALA A 112 11.61 22.05 -1.37
CA ALA A 112 11.66 22.40 -2.78
C ALA A 112 11.64 21.17 -3.70
N ARG A 113 12.37 20.10 -3.33
CA ARG A 113 12.69 18.99 -4.25
C ARG A 113 11.88 17.70 -4.05
N ARG A 114 11.11 17.56 -2.96
CA ARG A 114 10.39 16.30 -2.63
C ARG A 114 9.40 15.82 -3.71
N ASN A 115 8.94 16.72 -4.56
CA ASN A 115 7.96 16.41 -5.63
C ASN A 115 8.63 16.21 -6.99
N GLU A 116 9.96 16.35 -7.08
CA GLU A 116 10.68 16.09 -8.33
C GLU A 116 10.62 14.60 -8.66
N VAL A 117 10.40 14.30 -9.93
CA VAL A 117 10.24 12.96 -10.50
C VAL A 117 11.40 12.65 -11.43
N LEU A 118 11.75 13.56 -12.36
CA LEU A 118 12.93 13.46 -13.21
C LEU A 118 13.69 14.80 -13.27
N PRO A 119 15.02 14.79 -13.53
CA PRO A 119 15.88 13.60 -13.53
C PRO A 119 15.99 12.99 -12.13
N VAL A 120 16.20 11.67 -12.04
CA VAL A 120 16.27 10.93 -10.76
C VAL A 120 17.29 11.56 -9.80
N SER A 121 18.43 12.03 -10.33
CA SER A 121 19.49 12.70 -9.56
C SER A 121 19.08 14.00 -8.85
N ARG A 122 17.92 14.59 -9.20
CA ARG A 122 17.39 15.80 -8.56
C ARG A 122 16.26 15.54 -7.56
N ARG A 123 15.84 14.28 -7.39
CA ARG A 123 14.79 13.92 -6.44
C ARG A 123 15.18 14.33 -5.02
N GLY A 124 14.26 15.01 -4.33
CA GLY A 124 14.40 15.33 -2.91
C GLY A 124 13.59 14.44 -1.98
N ALA A 125 12.86 13.45 -2.51
CA ALA A 125 12.19 12.46 -1.68
C ALA A 125 13.23 11.58 -0.98
N SER A 126 13.02 11.26 0.30
CA SER A 126 14.07 10.67 1.14
C SER A 126 14.39 9.21 0.85
N GLY A 127 13.48 8.47 0.20
CA GLY A 127 13.64 7.01 0.01
C GLY A 127 13.52 6.19 1.31
N LEU A 128 13.19 6.82 2.45
CA LEU A 128 13.18 6.16 3.77
C LEU A 128 11.86 5.44 4.10
N SER A 129 10.82 5.59 3.28
CA SER A 129 9.49 5.06 3.59
C SER A 129 9.42 3.53 3.71
N PRO A 130 10.17 2.69 2.96
CA PRO A 130 10.19 1.25 3.20
C PRO A 130 10.76 0.89 4.58
N TYR A 131 11.80 1.60 5.03
CA TYR A 131 12.39 1.37 6.35
C TYR A 131 11.44 1.80 7.47
N ILE A 132 10.77 2.96 7.31
CA ILE A 132 9.77 3.45 8.26
C ILE A 132 8.54 2.53 8.33
N ARG A 133 8.12 1.99 7.18
CA ARG A 133 6.98 1.06 7.08
C ARG A 133 7.18 -0.16 7.96
N HIS A 134 8.40 -0.69 7.99
CA HIS A 134 8.76 -1.96 8.63
C HIS A 134 9.44 -1.78 9.99
N GLY A 135 9.45 -0.57 10.56
CA GLY A 135 9.98 -0.30 11.90
C GLY A 135 11.52 -0.34 12.00
N LEU A 136 12.23 -0.40 10.87
CA LEU A 136 13.71 -0.30 10.83
C LEU A 136 14.18 1.11 11.20
N LEU A 137 13.37 2.11 10.84
CA LEU A 137 13.47 3.50 11.31
C LEU A 137 12.14 3.91 11.91
N THR A 138 12.15 4.62 13.03
CA THR A 138 10.88 5.03 13.68
C THR A 138 10.53 6.48 13.36
N LEU A 139 9.23 6.83 13.41
CA LEU A 139 8.81 8.22 13.22
C LEU A 139 9.37 9.18 14.30
N PRO A 140 9.42 8.82 15.60
CA PRO A 140 10.13 9.61 16.62
C PRO A 140 11.60 9.86 16.30
N GLU A 141 12.30 8.83 15.83
CA GLU A 141 13.71 8.95 15.44
C GLU A 141 13.86 9.96 14.28
N MET A 142 13.08 9.79 13.22
CA MET A 142 13.11 10.69 12.06
C MET A 142 12.74 12.12 12.40
N TRP A 143 11.82 12.31 13.35
CA TRP A 143 11.48 13.63 13.86
C TRP A 143 12.68 14.32 14.49
N THR A 144 13.48 13.58 15.25
CA THR A 144 14.69 14.05 15.94
C THR A 144 15.85 14.25 14.98
N THR A 145 16.10 13.32 14.05
CA THR A 145 17.21 13.42 13.09
C THR A 145 17.21 14.72 12.28
N VAL A 146 16.03 15.24 11.92
CA VAL A 146 15.92 16.49 11.15
C VAL A 146 15.87 17.76 12.01
N ALA A 147 16.06 17.66 13.33
CA ALA A 147 15.86 18.77 14.26
C ALA A 147 16.72 20.00 13.92
N ASP A 148 17.95 19.79 13.49
CA ASP A 148 18.92 20.85 13.19
C ASP A 148 18.92 21.29 11.72
N GLY A 149 18.05 20.70 10.90
CA GLY A 149 17.91 21.06 9.49
C GLY A 149 17.28 22.45 9.26
N PRO A 150 17.40 23.01 8.03
CA PRO A 150 16.82 24.31 7.70
C PRO A 150 15.32 24.38 8.02
N THR A 151 14.88 25.45 8.67
CA THR A 151 13.51 25.55 9.24
C THR A 151 12.40 25.17 8.24
N ARG A 152 12.48 25.64 7.00
CA ARG A 152 11.48 25.36 5.96
C ARG A 152 11.44 23.87 5.61
N ASP A 153 12.60 23.27 5.43
CA ASP A 153 12.73 21.87 5.03
C ASP A 153 12.37 20.93 6.18
N ARG A 154 12.87 21.20 7.38
CA ARG A 154 12.52 20.49 8.62
C ARG A 154 11.02 20.50 8.86
N ARG A 155 10.37 21.67 8.81
CA ARG A 155 8.90 21.76 8.99
C ARG A 155 8.19 20.92 7.96
N LYS A 156 8.63 21.01 6.69
CA LYS A 156 7.95 20.28 5.62
C LYS A 156 8.13 18.77 5.73
N PHE A 157 9.32 18.29 6.12
CA PHE A 157 9.56 16.87 6.36
C PHE A 157 8.74 16.36 7.54
N ARG A 158 8.72 17.10 8.66
CA ARG A 158 7.90 16.77 9.84
C ARG A 158 6.39 16.73 9.54
N ASP A 159 5.89 17.59 8.64
CA ASP A 159 4.50 17.50 8.18
C ASP A 159 4.22 16.16 7.46
N GLU A 160 5.16 15.64 6.67
CA GLU A 160 4.99 14.35 5.98
C GLU A 160 5.07 13.17 6.97
N LEU A 161 5.89 13.26 8.03
CA LEU A 161 5.88 12.29 9.13
C LEU A 161 4.53 12.29 9.86
N LEU A 162 3.95 13.47 10.09
CA LEU A 162 2.61 13.59 10.67
C LEU A 162 1.52 13.00 9.76
N TRP A 163 1.66 13.08 8.44
CA TRP A 163 0.73 12.42 7.51
C TRP A 163 0.77 10.90 7.63
N GLN A 164 1.96 10.32 7.81
CA GLN A 164 2.12 8.90 8.09
C GLN A 164 1.46 8.52 9.42
N GLU A 165 1.70 9.31 10.47
CA GLU A 165 1.10 9.10 11.79
C GLU A 165 -0.44 9.20 11.74
N TYR A 166 -0.98 10.22 11.06
CA TYR A 166 -2.40 10.38 10.83
C TYR A 166 -3.03 9.17 10.13
N ALA A 167 -2.40 8.68 9.05
CA ALA A 167 -2.89 7.51 8.33
C ALA A 167 -2.93 6.26 9.23
N ARG A 168 -1.93 6.08 10.10
CA ARG A 168 -1.91 5.00 11.09
C ARG A 168 -3.01 5.16 12.13
N HIS A 169 -3.24 6.36 12.66
CA HIS A 169 -4.35 6.60 13.60
C HIS A 169 -5.70 6.32 12.95
N LEU A 170 -5.88 6.77 11.71
CA LEU A 170 -7.12 6.57 10.97
C LEU A 170 -7.38 5.07 10.81
N TYR A 171 -6.37 4.32 10.39
CA TYR A 171 -6.45 2.88 10.23
C TYR A 171 -6.65 2.13 11.56
N ALA A 172 -6.01 2.56 12.65
CA ALA A 172 -6.21 2.00 13.98
C ALA A 172 -7.64 2.20 14.50
N ARG A 173 -8.32 3.28 14.05
CA ARG A 173 -9.72 3.56 14.41
C ARG A 173 -10.73 2.84 13.53
N VAL A 174 -10.61 2.96 12.20
CA VAL A 174 -11.63 2.46 11.27
C VAL A 174 -11.35 1.06 10.74
N GLY A 175 -10.12 0.58 10.93
CA GLY A 175 -9.68 -0.73 10.50
C GLY A 175 -9.94 -1.05 9.03
N ARG A 176 -10.57 -2.20 8.77
CA ARG A 176 -10.80 -2.69 7.41
C ARG A 176 -11.73 -1.80 6.60
N ALA A 177 -12.60 -1.03 7.26
CA ALA A 177 -13.51 -0.08 6.61
C ALA A 177 -12.78 1.07 5.89
N LEU A 178 -11.47 1.27 6.13
CA LEU A 178 -10.64 2.14 5.28
C LEU A 178 -10.57 1.64 3.82
N GLY A 179 -10.94 0.38 3.58
CA GLY A 179 -11.12 -0.17 2.24
C GLY A 179 -12.38 0.31 1.53
N ASP A 180 -13.23 1.07 2.21
CA ASP A 180 -14.46 1.64 1.67
C ASP A 180 -14.42 3.17 1.59
N ASP A 181 -15.38 3.73 0.87
CA ASP A 181 -15.54 5.17 0.72
C ASP A 181 -15.97 5.77 2.07
N LEU A 182 -15.08 6.52 2.72
CA LEU A 182 -15.34 7.02 4.08
C LEU A 182 -16.42 8.12 4.14
N ARG A 183 -16.49 9.01 3.14
CA ARG A 183 -17.39 10.19 3.21
C ARG A 183 -18.04 10.58 1.91
N TYR A 184 -17.32 10.37 0.82
CA TYR A 184 -17.80 10.67 -0.51
C TYR A 184 -17.60 9.45 -1.37
N THR A 185 -18.58 9.16 -2.19
CA THR A 185 -18.56 8.07 -3.16
C THR A 185 -18.76 8.63 -4.57
N ALA A 186 -18.35 7.88 -5.58
CA ALA A 186 -18.65 8.15 -6.98
C ALA A 186 -18.75 6.80 -7.66
N ALA A 187 -19.87 6.60 -8.34
CA ALA A 187 -20.08 5.41 -9.14
C ALA A 187 -18.98 5.32 -10.21
N PRO A 188 -18.38 4.13 -10.41
CA PRO A 188 -17.50 3.91 -11.55
C PRO A 188 -18.22 4.23 -12.85
N THR A 189 -17.49 4.78 -13.83
CA THR A 189 -18.07 5.05 -15.14
C THR A 189 -18.30 3.74 -15.90
N ALA A 190 -19.43 3.62 -16.60
CA ALA A 190 -19.79 2.40 -17.32
C ALA A 190 -18.77 2.00 -18.41
N ASN A 191 -18.00 2.96 -18.91
CA ASN A 191 -16.99 2.76 -19.95
C ASN A 191 -15.56 2.92 -19.41
N ALA A 192 -15.35 2.79 -18.08
CA ALA A 192 -14.01 2.79 -17.53
C ALA A 192 -13.20 1.62 -18.14
N PRO A 193 -11.96 1.84 -18.59
CA PRO A 193 -11.12 0.76 -19.09
C PRO A 193 -10.79 -0.23 -17.97
N ASP A 194 -10.61 -1.51 -18.32
CA ASP A 194 -10.24 -2.57 -17.37
C ASP A 194 -8.90 -2.29 -16.67
N ASP A 195 -7.92 -1.77 -17.42
CA ASP A 195 -6.65 -1.27 -16.89
C ASP A 195 -6.39 0.17 -17.39
N PRO A 196 -6.77 1.19 -16.59
CA PRO A 196 -6.46 2.59 -16.86
C PRO A 196 -4.96 2.89 -17.06
N TRP A 197 -4.06 2.02 -16.61
CA TRP A 197 -2.61 2.19 -16.75
C TRP A 197 -2.02 1.51 -17.99
N ALA A 198 -2.80 0.75 -18.77
CA ALA A 198 -2.33 0.06 -19.97
C ALA A 198 -2.07 0.98 -21.18
N GLY A 199 -2.29 2.29 -21.04
CA GLY A 199 -2.05 3.28 -22.08
C GLY A 199 -0.56 3.55 -22.35
N ASP A 200 -0.29 4.28 -23.43
CA ASP A 200 1.04 4.63 -23.95
C ASP A 200 1.50 6.05 -23.55
N LEU A 201 0.86 6.64 -22.54
CA LEU A 201 1.32 7.88 -21.91
C LEU A 201 2.66 7.65 -21.21
N ALA A 202 3.72 8.28 -21.71
CA ALA A 202 5.08 8.09 -21.19
C ALA A 202 5.21 8.30 -19.68
N CYS A 203 4.49 9.28 -19.11
CA CYS A 203 4.51 9.53 -17.66
C CYS A 203 3.80 8.47 -16.82
N VAL A 204 2.72 7.87 -17.35
CA VAL A 204 2.00 6.78 -16.68
C VAL A 204 2.85 5.52 -16.76
N ARG A 205 3.34 5.17 -17.95
CA ARG A 205 4.24 4.03 -18.16
C ARG A 205 5.49 4.13 -17.27
N PHE A 206 6.15 5.28 -17.25
CA PHE A 206 7.31 5.51 -16.37
C PHE A 206 7.01 5.20 -14.89
N ALA A 207 5.87 5.68 -14.39
CA ALA A 207 5.49 5.47 -13.00
C ALA A 207 5.01 4.03 -12.71
N VAL A 208 4.37 3.36 -13.67
CA VAL A 208 4.00 1.94 -13.56
C VAL A 208 5.23 1.06 -13.59
N ASP A 209 6.16 1.33 -14.51
CA ASP A 209 7.44 0.64 -14.61
C ASP A 209 8.18 0.77 -13.27
N GLU A 210 8.36 1.99 -12.75
CA GLU A 210 9.03 2.22 -11.45
C GLU A 210 8.32 1.51 -10.27
N LEU A 211 6.98 1.46 -10.27
CA LEU A 211 6.21 0.71 -9.28
C LEU A 211 6.50 -0.80 -9.36
N GLU A 212 6.48 -1.35 -10.57
CA GLU A 212 6.59 -2.79 -10.80
C GLU A 212 8.05 -3.27 -10.86
N THR A 213 9.00 -2.38 -11.11
CA THR A 213 10.44 -2.64 -11.11
C THR A 213 11.03 -2.41 -9.74
N ASP A 214 10.95 -1.19 -9.26
CA ASP A 214 11.72 -0.74 -8.11
C ASP A 214 10.91 -0.96 -6.83
N GLY A 215 9.58 -0.99 -6.94
CA GLY A 215 8.69 -1.14 -5.79
C GLY A 215 8.61 0.12 -4.95
N TRP A 216 9.01 1.27 -5.48
CA TRP A 216 8.97 2.52 -4.75
C TRP A 216 8.66 3.69 -5.69
N LEU A 217 7.72 4.53 -5.28
CA LEU A 217 7.33 5.73 -6.01
C LEU A 217 7.51 6.96 -5.13
N VAL A 218 7.99 8.06 -5.72
CA VAL A 218 7.81 9.40 -5.12
C VAL A 218 6.32 9.71 -5.01
N ASN A 219 5.91 10.46 -3.98
CA ASN A 219 4.48 10.72 -3.76
C ASN A 219 3.81 11.40 -4.98
N GLN A 220 4.56 12.21 -5.73
CA GLN A 220 4.02 12.89 -6.91
C GLN A 220 3.54 11.92 -8.00
N THR A 221 4.27 10.82 -8.27
CA THR A 221 3.86 9.80 -9.26
C THR A 221 2.73 8.93 -8.72
N ARG A 222 2.67 8.69 -7.40
CA ARG A 222 1.50 8.05 -6.76
C ARG A 222 0.22 8.83 -7.03
N MET A 223 0.26 10.15 -6.87
CA MET A 223 -0.88 11.03 -7.16
C MET A 223 -1.26 11.02 -8.65
N TRP A 224 -0.27 10.98 -9.56
CA TRP A 224 -0.54 10.89 -11.00
C TRP A 224 -1.27 9.60 -11.36
N LEU A 225 -0.79 8.46 -10.87
CA LEU A 225 -1.39 7.16 -11.16
C LEU A 225 -2.80 7.04 -10.58
N ALA A 226 -3.01 7.49 -9.34
CA ALA A 226 -4.34 7.47 -8.72
C ALA A 226 -5.33 8.43 -9.40
N SER A 227 -4.87 9.63 -9.78
CA SER A 227 -5.66 10.58 -10.56
C SER A 227 -6.01 10.04 -11.94
N HIS A 228 -5.04 9.45 -12.64
CA HIS A 228 -5.27 8.83 -13.94
C HIS A 228 -6.29 7.70 -13.85
N TRP A 229 -6.15 6.82 -12.85
CA TRP A 229 -7.04 5.69 -12.64
C TRP A 229 -8.49 6.09 -12.35
N SER A 230 -8.71 6.90 -11.31
CA SER A 230 -10.07 7.12 -10.81
C SER A 230 -10.67 8.45 -11.23
N VAL A 231 -9.86 9.52 -11.29
CA VAL A 231 -10.37 10.87 -11.57
C VAL A 231 -10.59 11.06 -13.06
N ARG A 232 -9.63 10.63 -13.88
CA ARG A 232 -9.73 10.78 -15.34
C ARG A 232 -10.54 9.67 -16.00
N HIS A 233 -10.32 8.42 -15.60
CA HIS A 233 -10.96 7.26 -16.22
C HIS A 233 -12.18 6.76 -15.46
N GLY A 234 -12.47 7.29 -14.26
CA GLY A 234 -13.65 6.91 -13.50
C GLY A 234 -13.65 5.44 -13.04
N ALA A 235 -12.48 4.78 -12.97
CA ALA A 235 -12.38 3.41 -12.48
C ALA A 235 -12.42 3.35 -10.94
N ASP A 236 -12.81 2.20 -10.38
CA ASP A 236 -12.83 2.00 -8.93
C ASP A 236 -11.40 2.07 -8.37
N TRP A 237 -11.18 3.00 -7.43
CA TRP A 237 -9.89 3.27 -6.82
C TRP A 237 -9.30 2.06 -6.09
N ARG A 238 -10.14 1.13 -5.60
CA ARG A 238 -9.71 -0.04 -4.84
C ARG A 238 -8.80 -0.96 -5.67
N ALA A 239 -9.11 -1.15 -6.96
CA ALA A 239 -8.30 -1.99 -7.84
C ALA A 239 -6.90 -1.40 -8.07
N GLY A 240 -6.80 -0.08 -8.23
CA GLY A 240 -5.52 0.62 -8.30
C GLY A 240 -4.74 0.59 -6.98
N GLU A 241 -5.43 0.75 -5.84
CA GLU A 241 -4.83 0.63 -4.51
C GLU A 241 -4.31 -0.78 -4.24
N ASP A 242 -5.02 -1.82 -4.67
CA ASP A 242 -4.56 -3.21 -4.57
C ASP A 242 -3.32 -3.48 -5.43
N ARG A 243 -3.21 -2.89 -6.62
CA ARG A 243 -1.97 -2.97 -7.43
C ARG A 243 -0.82 -2.25 -6.73
N PHE A 244 -1.05 -1.05 -6.17
CA PHE A 244 -0.07 -0.37 -5.33
C PHE A 244 0.37 -1.22 -4.14
N PHE A 245 -0.58 -1.82 -3.43
CA PHE A 245 -0.29 -2.65 -2.28
C PHE A 245 0.49 -3.90 -2.68
N ARG A 246 0.23 -4.52 -3.83
CA ARG A 246 1.01 -5.68 -4.30
C ARG A 246 2.48 -5.34 -4.58
N HIS A 247 2.78 -4.17 -5.13
CA HIS A 247 4.12 -3.85 -5.61
C HIS A 247 4.95 -2.92 -4.70
N LEU A 248 4.35 -2.01 -3.94
CA LEU A 248 5.10 -1.07 -3.12
C LEU A 248 5.79 -1.76 -1.94
N LEU A 249 7.11 -1.58 -1.82
CA LEU A 249 7.90 -2.00 -0.65
C LEU A 249 7.34 -1.35 0.62
N ASP A 250 7.00 -0.07 0.56
CA ASP A 250 6.36 0.67 1.65
C ASP A 250 4.82 0.53 1.71
N GLY A 251 4.25 -0.42 0.96
CA GLY A 251 2.81 -0.62 0.86
C GLY A 251 2.17 -0.96 2.21
N SER A 252 1.37 -0.03 2.75
CA SER A 252 0.53 -0.23 3.93
C SER A 252 -0.93 0.07 3.61
N ARG A 253 -1.86 -0.71 4.18
CA ARG A 253 -3.30 -0.40 4.04
C ARG A 253 -3.67 0.92 4.71
N ALA A 254 -2.90 1.38 5.69
CA ALA A 254 -3.08 2.69 6.31
C ALA A 254 -2.76 3.83 5.32
N ALA A 255 -1.50 3.95 4.90
CA ALA A 255 -1.05 5.07 4.08
C ALA A 255 -1.56 4.98 2.63
N ASN A 256 -1.61 3.78 2.03
CA ASN A 256 -2.05 3.63 0.64
C ASN A 256 -3.52 4.04 0.51
N ARG A 257 -4.42 3.45 1.31
CA ARG A 257 -5.85 3.75 1.22
C ARG A 257 -6.15 5.21 1.57
N ALA A 258 -5.54 5.74 2.63
CA ALA A 258 -5.69 7.16 2.98
C ALA A 258 -5.24 8.08 1.82
N GLY A 259 -4.11 7.79 1.18
CA GLY A 259 -3.60 8.56 0.04
C GLY A 259 -4.48 8.45 -1.22
N TRP A 260 -4.96 7.25 -1.54
CA TRP A 260 -5.89 7.00 -2.65
C TRP A 260 -7.22 7.73 -2.43
N GLN A 261 -7.81 7.58 -1.25
CA GLN A 261 -9.05 8.27 -0.89
C GLN A 261 -8.89 9.80 -0.90
N TRP A 262 -7.75 10.33 -0.45
CA TRP A 262 -7.46 11.78 -0.53
C TRP A 262 -7.34 12.26 -1.98
N THR A 263 -6.63 11.51 -2.83
CA THR A 263 -6.42 11.85 -4.24
C THR A 263 -7.71 11.78 -5.05
N THR A 264 -8.60 10.85 -4.70
CA THR A 264 -9.85 10.60 -5.45
C THR A 264 -11.06 11.32 -4.83
N GLY A 265 -10.85 12.14 -3.81
CA GLY A 265 -11.88 12.99 -3.22
C GLY A 265 -12.76 12.33 -2.16
N ARG A 266 -12.54 11.05 -1.82
CA ARG A 266 -13.41 10.24 -0.93
C ARG A 266 -13.48 10.73 0.51
N VAL A 267 -12.50 11.52 0.95
CA VAL A 267 -12.42 12.04 2.33
C VAL A 267 -12.63 13.56 2.45
N ASN A 268 -12.42 14.32 1.38
CA ASN A 268 -12.42 15.79 1.39
C ASN A 268 -13.43 16.41 0.42
N GLY A 269 -14.06 15.63 -0.46
CA GLY A 269 -15.03 16.11 -1.45
C GLY A 269 -14.40 16.83 -2.65
N SER A 270 -13.08 16.73 -2.82
CA SER A 270 -12.34 17.36 -3.91
C SER A 270 -11.23 16.42 -4.39
N ALA A 271 -11.32 16.01 -5.64
CA ALA A 271 -10.33 15.14 -6.24
C ALA A 271 -9.08 15.93 -6.69
N TYR A 272 -7.94 15.27 -6.64
CA TYR A 272 -6.70 15.77 -7.21
C TYR A 272 -6.60 15.32 -8.66
N GLY A 273 -6.83 16.27 -9.59
CA GLY A 273 -6.57 16.08 -11.00
C GLY A 273 -5.07 16.06 -11.32
N PHE A 274 -4.72 15.61 -12.53
CA PHE A 274 -3.37 15.70 -13.06
C PHE A 274 -3.35 16.05 -14.56
N SER A 275 -2.41 16.91 -14.95
CA SER A 275 -2.25 17.44 -16.31
C SER A 275 -0.79 17.50 -16.77
N ARG A 276 -0.60 17.70 -18.08
CA ARG A 276 0.69 17.82 -18.76
C ARG A 276 1.62 18.83 -18.10
N ARG A 277 1.10 20.00 -17.72
CA ARG A 277 1.86 21.06 -17.04
C ARG A 277 2.52 20.55 -15.75
N GLN A 278 1.88 19.64 -15.03
CA GLN A 278 2.49 19.05 -13.84
C GLN A 278 3.62 18.09 -14.19
N VAL A 279 3.48 17.29 -15.26
CA VAL A 279 4.57 16.45 -15.77
C VAL A 279 5.76 17.30 -16.16
N GLU A 280 5.57 18.32 -16.98
CA GLU A 280 6.66 19.17 -17.47
C GLU A 280 7.43 19.83 -16.34
N ARG A 281 6.73 20.21 -15.26
CA ARG A 281 7.35 20.80 -14.08
C ARG A 281 8.14 19.79 -13.25
N ARG A 282 7.66 18.56 -13.10
CA ARG A 282 8.22 17.58 -12.14
C ARG A 282 9.08 16.51 -12.80
N ALA A 283 8.90 16.30 -14.08
CA ALA A 283 9.67 15.42 -14.93
C ALA A 283 10.00 16.13 -16.26
N PRO A 284 10.80 17.22 -16.24
CA PRO A 284 11.18 17.93 -17.46
C PRO A 284 11.79 16.97 -18.50
N GLY A 285 11.41 17.13 -19.76
CA GLY A 285 11.84 16.27 -20.87
C GLY A 285 11.01 14.99 -21.08
N LEU A 286 10.19 14.57 -20.11
CA LEU A 286 9.39 13.35 -20.26
C LEU A 286 8.26 13.50 -21.28
N CYS A 287 7.66 14.68 -21.40
CA CYS A 287 6.63 14.96 -22.40
C CYS A 287 7.18 14.97 -23.82
N ASP A 288 8.45 15.36 -24.01
CA ASP A 288 9.07 15.51 -25.33
C ASP A 288 9.30 14.16 -26.01
N SER A 289 9.56 13.12 -25.22
CA SER A 289 9.73 11.73 -25.70
C SER A 289 8.40 10.96 -25.83
N CYS A 290 7.28 11.57 -25.46
CA CYS A 290 5.97 10.91 -25.46
C CYS A 290 5.41 10.78 -26.89
N ALA A 291 4.80 9.63 -27.19
CA ALA A 291 4.06 9.40 -28.45
C ALA A 291 2.93 10.43 -28.64
N HIS A 292 2.35 10.89 -27.54
CA HIS A 292 1.25 11.86 -27.50
C HIS A 292 1.66 13.33 -27.42
N ARG A 293 2.95 13.67 -27.61
CA ARG A 293 3.45 15.05 -27.38
C ARG A 293 2.69 16.16 -28.11
N HIS A 294 2.09 15.85 -29.27
CA HIS A 294 1.33 16.80 -30.10
C HIS A 294 -0.16 16.84 -29.80
N ARG A 295 -0.72 15.79 -29.17
CA ARG A 295 -2.15 15.67 -28.83
C ARG A 295 -2.29 14.97 -27.49
N CYS A 296 -1.82 15.62 -26.43
CA CYS A 296 -1.70 14.99 -25.12
C CYS A 296 -3.08 14.71 -24.49
N PRO A 297 -3.44 13.45 -24.15
CA PRO A 297 -4.68 13.13 -23.44
C PRO A 297 -4.83 13.82 -22.08
N ILE A 298 -3.72 14.29 -21.50
CA ILE A 298 -3.68 15.02 -20.23
C ILE A 298 -3.32 16.49 -20.42
N GLU A 299 -3.46 17.06 -21.64
CA GLU A 299 -3.12 18.47 -21.92
C GLU A 299 -3.73 19.41 -20.88
N GLN A 300 -5.00 19.19 -20.56
CA GLN A 300 -5.75 19.91 -19.53
C GLN A 300 -5.99 19.02 -18.30
N TRP A 301 -6.36 19.68 -17.20
CA TRP A 301 -6.86 19.00 -16.00
C TRP A 301 -8.10 18.16 -16.35
N PRO A 302 -8.32 17.03 -15.68
CA PRO A 302 -9.58 16.30 -15.83
C PRO A 302 -10.72 17.13 -15.25
N ASP A 303 -11.94 16.83 -15.69
CA ASP A 303 -13.14 17.37 -15.06
C ASP A 303 -13.26 16.87 -13.61
N ASP A 304 -13.89 17.68 -12.76
CA ASP A 304 -14.16 17.29 -11.38
C ASP A 304 -15.17 16.12 -11.36
N PRO A 305 -14.85 15.01 -10.68
CA PRO A 305 -15.77 13.89 -10.59
C PRO A 305 -16.99 14.28 -9.77
N ARG A 306 -18.16 13.79 -10.15
CA ARG A 306 -19.36 13.92 -9.33
C ARG A 306 -19.21 13.05 -8.08
N LEU A 307 -19.09 13.70 -6.94
CA LEU A 307 -18.95 13.07 -5.62
C LEU A 307 -20.24 13.25 -4.83
N ASP A 308 -20.91 12.14 -4.52
CA ASP A 308 -22.08 12.12 -3.63
C ASP A 308 -21.63 11.80 -2.19
N ARG A 309 -22.42 12.18 -1.19
CA ARG A 309 -22.16 11.75 0.20
C ARG A 309 -22.31 10.24 0.29
N ALA A 310 -21.34 9.58 0.91
CA ALA A 310 -21.44 8.18 1.27
C ALA A 310 -22.67 8.00 2.18
N GLY A 311 -23.49 6.97 1.92
CA GLY A 311 -24.72 6.70 2.67
C GLY A 311 -24.44 6.32 4.13
N ALA A 312 -25.45 6.40 5.00
CA ALA A 312 -25.31 6.12 6.45
C ALA A 312 -24.63 4.77 6.74
N ASP A 313 -24.94 3.72 5.97
CA ASP A 313 -24.33 2.38 6.15
C ASP A 313 -22.83 2.31 5.78
N THR A 314 -22.33 3.27 4.99
CA THR A 314 -20.90 3.44 4.63
C THR A 314 -20.21 4.56 5.43
N ALA A 315 -21.00 5.52 5.92
CA ALA A 315 -20.58 6.72 6.64
C ALA A 315 -20.64 6.56 8.17
N ASP A 316 -21.24 5.48 8.67
CA ASP A 316 -21.10 5.02 10.06
C ASP A 316 -19.79 4.23 10.25
N THR A 317 -18.73 4.69 9.57
CA THR A 317 -17.40 4.46 10.09
C THR A 317 -17.34 5.25 11.37
N ASP A 318 -17.43 4.59 12.51
CA ASP A 318 -17.33 5.20 13.82
C ASP A 318 -15.97 5.91 13.96
N LEU A 319 -15.89 7.15 13.46
CA LEU A 319 -14.76 8.05 13.65
C LEU A 319 -14.65 8.47 15.13
N SER A 320 -15.62 8.10 15.96
CA SER A 320 -15.66 8.22 17.42
C SER A 320 -15.16 6.97 18.15
N GLY A 321 -14.87 5.86 17.46
CA GLY A 321 -14.33 4.65 18.09
C GLY A 321 -12.98 4.92 18.76
N ALA A 322 -12.77 4.39 19.97
CA ALA A 322 -11.48 4.53 20.64
C ALA A 322 -10.41 3.77 19.82
N PRO A 323 -9.32 4.44 19.40
CA PRO A 323 -8.26 3.77 18.66
C PRO A 323 -7.54 2.76 19.55
N ASP A 324 -7.21 1.58 19.02
CA ASP A 324 -6.31 0.63 19.70
C ASP A 324 -4.88 1.17 19.67
N ALA A 325 -4.55 1.99 20.68
CA ALA A 325 -3.22 2.58 20.84
C ALA A 325 -2.17 1.58 21.37
N GLY A 326 -2.60 0.41 21.84
CA GLY A 326 -1.77 -0.50 22.63
C GLY A 326 -1.41 0.08 24.00
N PRO A 327 -0.60 -0.65 24.78
CA PRO A 327 -0.26 -0.24 26.13
C PRO A 327 0.72 0.94 26.13
N ASP A 328 0.75 1.70 27.23
CA ASP A 328 1.74 2.77 27.47
C ASP A 328 3.10 2.20 27.91
N GLU A 329 3.03 1.18 28.75
CA GLU A 329 4.17 0.47 29.33
C GLU A 329 4.02 -1.02 29.02
N PRO A 330 5.07 -1.84 29.11
CA PRO A 330 4.96 -3.27 28.89
C PRO A 330 3.89 -3.92 29.80
N GLU A 331 2.92 -4.61 29.20
CA GLU A 331 1.94 -5.41 29.91
C GLU A 331 2.45 -6.84 30.03
N LEU A 332 2.66 -7.31 31.26
CA LEU A 332 3.12 -8.67 31.55
C LEU A 332 1.95 -9.52 32.07
N ASP A 333 1.74 -10.69 31.47
CA ASP A 333 0.74 -11.63 31.93
C ASP A 333 1.39 -12.71 32.81
N ALA A 334 1.26 -12.55 34.12
CA ALA A 334 1.80 -13.51 35.10
C ALA A 334 1.00 -14.82 35.18
N SER A 335 -0.14 -14.94 34.50
CA SER A 335 -0.94 -16.16 34.47
C SER A 335 -0.46 -17.19 33.44
N VAL A 336 0.47 -16.80 32.56
CA VAL A 336 1.08 -17.66 31.54
C VAL A 336 2.58 -17.84 31.79
N PRO A 337 3.22 -18.88 31.22
CA PRO A 337 4.66 -19.05 31.35
C PRO A 337 5.45 -17.85 30.81
N PRO A 338 6.69 -17.62 31.29
CA PRO A 338 7.56 -16.58 30.74
C PRO A 338 7.76 -16.72 29.23
N ALA A 339 7.94 -15.58 28.54
CA ALA A 339 8.18 -15.55 27.11
C ALA A 339 9.39 -16.42 26.73
N THR A 340 9.22 -17.23 25.69
CA THR A 340 10.24 -18.14 25.13
C THR A 340 10.76 -17.65 23.78
N ALA A 341 10.10 -16.67 23.17
CA ALA A 341 10.50 -16.05 21.92
C ALA A 341 9.87 -14.65 21.79
N VAL A 342 10.47 -13.81 20.95
CA VAL A 342 9.89 -12.54 20.51
C VAL A 342 9.20 -12.75 19.17
N TRP A 343 7.87 -12.67 19.14
CA TRP A 343 7.11 -12.74 17.90
C TRP A 343 7.14 -11.40 17.17
N LEU A 344 7.79 -11.40 16.00
CA LEU A 344 7.86 -10.27 15.09
C LEU A 344 6.75 -10.31 14.05
N THR A 345 6.32 -9.12 13.64
CA THR A 345 5.43 -8.94 12.49
C THR A 345 6.09 -8.03 11.46
N ALA A 346 5.55 -8.01 10.24
CA ALA A 346 6.04 -7.09 9.21
C ALA A 346 5.87 -5.59 9.56
N GLU A 347 5.20 -5.25 10.68
CA GLU A 347 5.12 -3.86 11.16
C GLU A 347 6.39 -3.40 11.87
N SER A 348 7.14 -4.32 12.50
CA SER A 348 8.30 -4.01 13.33
C SER A 348 9.36 -5.10 13.21
N LEU A 349 10.41 -4.82 12.43
CA LEU A 349 11.52 -5.73 12.13
C LEU A 349 12.89 -5.15 12.50
N GLY A 350 12.92 -3.91 13.02
CA GLY A 350 14.17 -3.22 13.35
C GLY A 350 14.75 -3.62 14.69
N ASP A 351 16.05 -3.37 14.85
CA ASP A 351 16.78 -3.67 16.08
C ASP A 351 16.26 -2.87 17.29
N SER A 352 15.57 -1.76 17.03
CA SER A 352 14.92 -0.91 18.03
C SER A 352 13.47 -1.33 18.37
N ASP A 353 13.00 -2.48 17.88
CA ASP A 353 11.70 -3.03 18.28
C ASP A 353 11.63 -3.18 19.81
N PRO A 354 10.59 -2.62 20.47
CA PRO A 354 10.48 -2.63 21.93
C PRO A 354 10.55 -4.03 22.57
N ALA A 355 9.92 -5.04 21.98
CA ALA A 355 9.99 -6.41 22.49
C ALA A 355 11.37 -7.04 22.27
N LEU A 356 12.02 -6.80 21.13
CA LEU A 356 13.40 -7.27 20.90
C LEU A 356 14.40 -6.65 21.88
N VAL A 357 14.25 -5.36 22.19
CA VAL A 357 15.10 -4.64 23.15
C VAL A 357 14.89 -5.16 24.57
N ALA A 358 13.64 -5.41 24.96
CA ALA A 358 13.33 -5.91 26.30
C ALA A 358 13.75 -7.37 26.51
N HIS A 359 13.88 -8.14 25.43
CA HIS A 359 14.21 -9.58 25.46
C HIS A 359 15.39 -9.89 24.52
N PRO A 360 16.62 -9.46 24.86
CA PRO A 360 17.79 -9.62 24.00
C PRO A 360 18.19 -11.09 23.81
N ASP A 361 17.97 -11.93 24.82
CA ASP A 361 18.41 -13.32 24.85
C ASP A 361 17.42 -14.30 24.21
N LEU A 362 16.18 -13.87 23.95
CA LEU A 362 15.16 -14.73 23.33
C LEU A 362 15.37 -14.81 21.81
N PRO A 363 15.08 -15.95 21.16
CA PRO A 363 15.02 -16.00 19.71
C PRO A 363 13.89 -15.10 19.19
N ALA A 364 14.14 -14.43 18.07
CA ALA A 364 13.08 -13.78 17.32
C ALA A 364 12.38 -14.83 16.44
N VAL A 365 11.05 -14.80 16.39
CA VAL A 365 10.27 -15.67 15.51
C VAL A 365 9.43 -14.86 14.54
N PHE A 366 9.50 -15.20 13.26
CA PHE A 366 8.69 -14.59 12.20
C PHE A 366 7.97 -15.68 11.41
N VAL A 367 6.69 -15.47 11.14
CA VAL A 367 5.88 -16.39 10.32
C VAL A 367 5.42 -15.63 9.07
N PHE A 368 5.84 -16.09 7.89
CA PHE A 368 5.18 -15.73 6.65
C PHE A 368 3.77 -16.32 6.66
N ASP A 369 2.77 -15.46 6.83
CA ASP A 369 1.35 -15.83 6.90
C ASP A 369 0.86 -16.33 5.53
N GLU A 370 0.94 -17.64 5.30
CA GLU A 370 0.67 -18.27 4.01
C GLU A 370 -0.77 -18.02 3.53
N PRO A 371 -1.83 -18.19 4.37
CA PRO A 371 -3.21 -17.88 3.95
C PRO A 371 -3.42 -16.40 3.59
N LEU A 372 -2.71 -15.48 4.26
CA LEU A 372 -2.75 -14.08 3.91
C LEU A 372 -2.00 -13.79 2.61
N LEU A 373 -0.79 -14.31 2.45
CA LEU A 373 0.04 -14.10 1.26
C LEU A 373 -0.62 -14.67 -0.01
N ALA A 374 -1.26 -15.83 0.09
CA ALA A 374 -2.01 -16.44 -1.00
C ALA A 374 -3.14 -15.52 -1.52
N ARG A 375 -3.82 -14.79 -0.62
CA ARG A 375 -4.85 -13.80 -0.99
C ARG A 375 -4.26 -12.48 -1.48
N LEU A 376 -3.17 -12.02 -0.89
CA LEU A 376 -2.58 -10.73 -1.22
C LEU A 376 -1.82 -10.76 -2.55
N ARG A 377 -1.23 -11.91 -2.92
CA ARG A 377 -0.40 -12.07 -4.13
C ARG A 377 0.61 -10.93 -4.25
N LEU A 378 1.46 -10.77 -3.23
CA LEU A 378 2.46 -9.70 -3.22
C LEU A 378 3.49 -9.92 -4.33
N ALA A 379 4.09 -8.84 -4.83
CA ALA A 379 5.22 -8.95 -5.74
C ALA A 379 6.43 -9.56 -5.04
N THR A 380 7.21 -10.35 -5.77
CA THR A 380 8.44 -11.02 -5.33
C THR A 380 9.35 -10.07 -4.59
N LYS A 381 9.58 -8.86 -5.13
CA LYS A 381 10.41 -7.82 -4.50
C LYS A 381 10.00 -7.43 -3.08
N ARG A 382 8.70 -7.51 -2.74
CA ARG A 382 8.23 -7.24 -1.37
C ARG A 382 8.66 -8.34 -0.41
N LEU A 383 8.57 -9.60 -0.84
CA LEU A 383 9.00 -10.74 -0.05
C LEU A 383 10.53 -10.80 0.04
N VAL A 384 11.23 -10.39 -1.02
CA VAL A 384 12.69 -10.22 -1.00
C VAL A 384 13.09 -9.18 0.05
N PHE A 385 12.46 -8.00 0.06
CA PHE A 385 12.75 -6.98 1.08
C PHE A 385 12.56 -7.51 2.51
N LEU A 386 11.46 -8.23 2.77
CA LEU A 386 11.22 -8.82 4.10
C LEU A 386 12.27 -9.89 4.45
N THR A 387 12.65 -10.72 3.48
CA THR A 387 13.67 -11.76 3.64
C THR A 387 15.03 -11.14 3.92
N GLU A 388 15.40 -10.07 3.21
CA GLU A 388 16.61 -9.29 3.46
C GLU A 388 16.62 -8.71 4.87
N CYS A 389 15.48 -8.20 5.38
CA CYS A 389 15.37 -7.74 6.76
C CYS A 389 15.64 -8.86 7.78
N LEU A 390 15.03 -10.03 7.58
CA LEU A 390 15.16 -11.15 8.49
C LEU A 390 16.56 -11.77 8.46
N ALA A 391 17.16 -11.90 7.27
CA ALA A 391 18.53 -12.38 7.11
C ALA A 391 19.54 -11.39 7.69
N ASP A 392 19.32 -10.08 7.53
CA ASP A 392 20.14 -9.04 8.18
C ASP A 392 20.05 -9.14 9.71
N LEU A 393 18.85 -9.34 10.27
CA LEU A 393 18.66 -9.54 11.71
C LEU A 393 19.31 -10.84 12.23
N ALA A 394 19.27 -11.92 11.43
CA ALA A 394 19.83 -13.23 11.77
C ALA A 394 21.37 -13.20 11.96
N GLU A 395 22.06 -12.21 11.39
CA GLU A 395 23.49 -12.02 11.63
C GLU A 395 23.81 -11.48 13.03
N ARG A 396 22.82 -10.94 13.75
CA ARG A 396 23.00 -10.31 15.06
C ARG A 396 22.28 -11.04 16.20
N ARG A 397 21.30 -11.89 15.90
CA ARG A 397 20.58 -12.70 16.89
C ARG A 397 19.98 -13.96 16.27
N SER A 398 19.55 -14.90 17.11
CA SER A 398 18.78 -16.07 16.66
C SER A 398 17.43 -15.64 16.07
N VAL A 399 17.16 -16.06 14.84
CA VAL A 399 15.91 -15.81 14.11
C VAL A 399 15.36 -17.13 13.58
N GLU A 400 14.12 -17.45 13.97
CA GLU A 400 13.35 -18.57 13.45
C GLU A 400 12.33 -18.05 12.42
N VAL A 401 12.37 -18.56 11.19
CA VAL A 401 11.41 -18.20 10.13
C VAL A 401 10.54 -19.38 9.77
N TYR A 402 9.25 -19.17 9.69
CA TYR A 402 8.28 -20.20 9.31
C TYR A 402 7.38 -19.72 8.16
N LEU A 403 6.73 -20.67 7.49
CA LEU A 403 5.64 -20.44 6.55
C LEU A 403 4.41 -21.23 7.04
N GLY A 404 3.26 -20.56 7.14
CA GLY A 404 2.01 -21.19 7.56
C GLY A 404 1.01 -20.20 8.17
N ASP A 405 -0.01 -20.69 8.86
CA ASP A 405 -0.87 -19.84 9.69
C ASP A 405 -0.12 -19.45 11.00
N PRO A 406 0.06 -18.16 11.31
CA PRO A 406 0.80 -17.73 12.50
C PRO A 406 0.21 -18.24 13.82
N VAL A 407 -1.11 -18.45 13.92
CA VAL A 407 -1.75 -18.96 15.13
C VAL A 407 -1.41 -20.44 15.33
N GLU A 408 -1.44 -21.22 14.25
CA GLU A 408 -1.11 -22.65 14.29
C GLU A 408 0.39 -22.89 14.53
N VAL A 409 1.25 -22.16 13.80
CA VAL A 409 2.71 -22.30 13.90
C VAL A 409 3.23 -21.91 15.30
N LEU A 410 2.64 -20.90 15.92
CA LEU A 410 3.09 -20.39 17.22
C LEU A 410 2.30 -20.98 18.41
N ALA A 411 1.37 -21.90 18.15
CA ALA A 411 0.56 -22.53 19.19
C ALA A 411 1.44 -23.16 20.29
N GLY A 412 1.08 -22.94 21.55
CA GLY A 412 1.78 -23.49 22.70
C GLY A 412 3.07 -22.76 23.10
N ARG A 413 3.52 -21.75 22.36
CA ARG A 413 4.64 -20.88 22.76
C ARG A 413 4.12 -19.69 23.56
N ALA A 414 4.74 -19.40 24.70
CA ALA A 414 4.59 -18.11 25.36
C ALA A 414 5.46 -17.07 24.65
N LEU A 415 4.87 -15.95 24.22
CA LEU A 415 5.49 -14.96 23.34
C LEU A 415 5.57 -13.58 24.00
N ALA A 416 6.68 -12.88 23.75
CA ALA A 416 6.73 -11.43 23.84
C ALA A 416 6.48 -10.82 22.45
N THR A 417 5.77 -9.69 22.36
CA THR A 417 5.55 -9.02 21.06
C THR A 417 5.31 -7.52 21.24
N THR A 418 5.67 -6.73 20.24
CA THR A 418 5.35 -5.30 20.19
C THR A 418 3.94 -5.11 19.62
N HIS A 419 3.13 -4.25 20.26
CA HIS A 419 1.80 -3.89 19.76
C HIS A 419 1.88 -3.42 18.31
N SER A 420 1.15 -4.08 17.41
CA SER A 420 1.06 -3.66 16.02
C SER A 420 -0.28 -2.98 15.77
N PRO A 421 -0.33 -1.68 15.37
CA PRO A 421 -1.55 -0.91 15.21
C PRO A 421 -2.27 -1.24 13.88
N VAL A 422 -2.60 -2.51 13.69
CA VAL A 422 -3.31 -3.05 12.53
C VAL A 422 -4.44 -3.96 13.00
N PRO A 423 -5.63 -3.97 12.34
CA PRO A 423 -6.80 -4.74 12.79
C PRO A 423 -6.56 -6.25 12.97
N GLY A 424 -5.64 -6.81 12.17
CA GLY A 424 -5.28 -8.23 12.29
C GLY A 424 -4.40 -8.56 13.49
N GLY A 425 -3.78 -7.56 14.13
CA GLY A 425 -2.87 -7.73 15.27
C GLY A 425 -3.63 -8.21 16.51
N ALA A 426 -4.64 -7.45 16.94
CA ALA A 426 -5.45 -7.79 18.12
C ALA A 426 -6.09 -9.18 18.01
N ARG A 427 -6.65 -9.51 16.84
CA ARG A 427 -7.27 -10.82 16.58
C ARG A 427 -6.28 -11.98 16.76
N ARG A 428 -5.06 -11.86 16.25
CA ARG A 428 -4.05 -12.93 16.37
C ARG A 428 -3.50 -13.03 17.80
N ARG A 429 -3.25 -11.89 18.45
CA ARG A 429 -2.82 -11.87 19.86
C ARG A 429 -3.83 -12.57 20.77
N GLY A 430 -5.13 -12.36 20.55
CA GLY A 430 -6.18 -13.04 21.33
C GLY A 430 -6.27 -14.56 21.13
N ALA A 431 -5.58 -15.11 20.12
CA ALA A 431 -5.51 -16.55 19.85
C ALA A 431 -4.16 -17.17 20.23
N LEU A 432 -3.23 -16.38 20.76
CA LEU A 432 -1.87 -16.78 21.11
C LEU A 432 -1.61 -16.54 22.60
N THR A 433 -0.64 -17.25 23.16
CA THR A 433 -0.18 -17.03 24.54
C THR A 433 0.80 -15.86 24.57
N ILE A 434 0.31 -14.65 24.88
CA ILE A 434 1.13 -13.44 24.98
C ILE A 434 1.55 -13.23 26.44
N ALA A 435 2.81 -13.51 26.76
CA ALA A 435 3.37 -13.31 28.10
C ALA A 435 3.80 -11.86 28.33
N ALA A 436 4.17 -11.14 27.26
CA ALA A 436 4.53 -9.72 27.33
C ALA A 436 4.07 -8.98 26.07
N LEU A 437 3.27 -7.93 26.24
CA LEU A 437 2.90 -6.99 25.18
C LEU A 437 3.62 -5.66 25.38
N HIS A 438 4.48 -5.31 24.45
CA HIS A 438 5.28 -4.08 24.48
C HIS A 438 4.62 -2.93 23.72
N PRO A 439 4.87 -1.67 24.12
CA PRO A 439 4.24 -0.49 23.50
C PRO A 439 4.70 -0.27 22.06
N TRP A 440 3.85 0.32 21.22
CA TRP A 440 4.24 0.76 19.88
C TRP A 440 4.95 2.14 19.95
N PRO A 441 6.04 2.37 19.19
CA PRO A 441 6.78 3.64 19.20
C PRO A 441 6.06 4.75 18.42
N TRP A 442 4.91 5.19 18.93
CA TRP A 442 4.13 6.30 18.36
C TRP A 442 4.95 7.60 18.32
N LEU A 443 4.88 8.35 17.21
CA LEU A 443 5.33 9.75 17.19
C LEU A 443 4.39 10.61 18.03
N ARG A 444 3.09 10.36 17.93
CA ARG A 444 2.03 10.96 18.75
C ARG A 444 1.04 9.86 19.07
N ARG A 445 0.78 9.59 20.34
CA ARG A 445 -0.17 8.52 20.70
C ARG A 445 -1.60 8.86 20.21
N PRO A 446 -2.38 7.89 19.71
CA PRO A 446 -3.76 8.12 19.33
C PRO A 446 -4.62 8.66 20.49
N THR A 447 -5.47 9.64 20.19
CA THR A 447 -6.42 10.23 21.16
C THR A 447 -7.85 10.03 20.66
N ASN A 448 -8.85 10.15 21.52
CA ASN A 448 -10.27 10.12 21.14
C ASN A 448 -10.74 11.39 20.38
N GLY A 449 -9.82 12.30 20.04
CA GLY A 449 -10.12 13.54 19.33
C GLY A 449 -10.54 13.33 17.87
N PRO A 450 -10.94 14.43 17.19
CA PRO A 450 -11.41 14.38 15.81
C PRO A 450 -10.35 13.82 14.86
N ILE A 451 -10.68 12.74 14.13
CA ILE A 451 -9.77 12.14 13.12
C ILE A 451 -10.22 12.36 11.68
N GLY A 452 -11.31 13.11 11.53
CA GLY A 452 -11.97 13.25 10.26
C GLY A 452 -11.09 13.83 9.14
N SER A 453 -10.16 14.72 9.45
CA SER A 453 -9.19 15.21 8.47
C SER A 453 -7.85 15.39 9.13
N PHE A 454 -6.78 15.35 8.33
CA PHE A 454 -5.44 15.63 8.82
C PHE A 454 -5.37 16.96 9.62
N SER A 455 -5.99 18.02 9.11
CA SER A 455 -6.00 19.32 9.79
C SER A 455 -6.78 19.31 11.10
N ALA A 456 -7.90 18.59 11.18
CA ALA A 456 -8.67 18.46 12.42
C ALA A 456 -7.92 17.62 13.46
N TRP A 457 -7.34 16.50 13.02
CA TRP A 457 -6.49 15.63 13.84
C TRP A 457 -5.28 16.38 14.38
N ARG A 458 -4.58 17.15 13.55
CA ARG A 458 -3.39 17.92 13.96
C ARG A 458 -3.72 18.97 15.02
N ARG A 459 -4.82 19.72 14.85
CA ARG A 459 -5.29 20.67 15.87
C ARG A 459 -5.63 19.95 17.18
N GLY A 460 -6.26 18.78 17.10
CA GLY A 460 -6.56 17.97 18.29
C GLY A 460 -5.31 17.55 19.06
N LEU A 461 -4.22 17.22 18.36
CA LEU A 461 -2.93 16.92 19.00
C LEU A 461 -2.32 18.14 19.69
N GLU A 462 -2.33 19.30 19.01
CA GLU A 462 -1.81 20.56 19.56
C GLU A 462 -2.57 20.98 20.83
N SER A 463 -3.90 20.83 20.83
CA SER A 463 -4.73 21.09 22.01
C SER A 463 -4.48 20.11 23.15
N ALA A 464 -4.28 18.82 22.85
CA ALA A 464 -3.97 17.82 23.88
C ALA A 464 -2.60 18.08 24.53
N GLN A 465 -1.58 18.46 23.75
CA GLN A 465 -0.26 18.81 24.28
C GLN A 465 -0.29 20.03 25.19
N ALA A 466 -1.11 21.04 24.86
CA ALA A 466 -1.28 22.25 25.67
C ALA A 466 -2.00 22.02 27.01
N LEU A 467 -2.67 20.88 27.20
CA LEU A 467 -3.33 20.49 28.45
C LEU A 467 -2.42 19.67 29.39
N THR A 468 -1.24 19.27 28.91
CA THR A 468 -0.21 18.51 29.65
C THR A 468 0.96 19.37 30.14
N VAL A 469 0.92 20.68 29.90
CA VAL A 469 1.86 21.71 30.40
C VAL A 469 1.09 22.62 31.34
#